data_AF-A0A1X1F0H1-F1
#
_entry.id   AF-A0A1X1F0H1-F1
#
_cell.length_a   1.000
_cell.length_b   1.000
_cell.length_c   1.000
_cell.angle_alpha   90.00
_cell.angle_beta   90.00
_cell.angle_gamma   90.00
#
_symmetry.space_group_name_H-M   'P 1'
#
loop_
_entity.id
_entity.type
_entity.pdbx_description
1 polymer ?
#
loop_
_entity_poly.entity_id
_entity_poly.type
_entity_poly.pdbx_seq_one_letter_code
_entity_poly.pdbx_strand_id
1 'polypeptide(L)'
;MLNNKYISLGEKWDEEVRKRAGAQISESFIGDIPVGKDYYKYYQHNYDGFEIYTANMFWRKEHRDIDSYIISQLTLYEPGGITSRGISVGDSQQRVVEKYGQVKVDNSDNQHWLYYDGDGKRLSFQIINDKVSRIMLALNPDENGI
;
A
#
# COMPACT_ATOMS: atom_id res chain seq x y z
N MET A 1 4.86 4.04 8.06
CA MET A 1 3.81 5.06 7.88
C MET A 1 4.07 5.80 6.58
N LEU A 2 3.03 6.01 5.80
CA LEU A 2 3.00 6.92 4.64
C LEU A 2 1.86 7.90 4.93
N ASN A 3 2.01 9.18 4.57
CA ASN A 3 1.03 10.27 4.79
C ASN A 3 1.01 10.87 6.22
N ASN A 4 0.76 12.18 6.31
CA ASN A 4 0.58 12.96 7.54
C ASN A 4 -0.70 12.62 8.33
N LYS A 5 -1.46 11.60 7.89
CA LYS A 5 -2.74 11.19 8.48
C LYS A 5 -2.64 10.03 9.48
N TYR A 6 -1.42 9.54 9.78
CA TYR A 6 -1.16 8.42 10.71
C TYR A 6 -1.92 7.13 10.37
N ILE A 7 -2.05 6.82 9.09
CA ILE A 7 -2.70 5.61 8.59
C ILE A 7 -1.65 4.51 8.42
N SER A 8 -1.96 3.30 8.90
CA SER A 8 -1.01 2.18 8.88
C SER A 8 -1.62 0.93 8.24
N LEU A 9 -0.77 0.13 7.58
CA LEU A 9 -1.17 -1.20 7.12
C LEU A 9 -1.57 -2.08 8.31
N GLY A 10 -2.54 -2.97 8.09
CA GLY A 10 -3.08 -3.87 9.11
C GLY A 10 -4.05 -3.21 10.09
N GLU A 11 -4.18 -1.87 10.05
CA GLU A 11 -5.14 -1.16 10.86
C GLU A 11 -6.56 -1.48 10.43
N LYS A 12 -7.47 -1.61 11.41
CA LYS A 12 -8.89 -1.87 11.15
C LYS A 12 -9.51 -0.71 10.37
N TRP A 13 -10.26 -1.02 9.32
CA TRP A 13 -11.02 -0.02 8.58
C TRP A 13 -12.33 0.29 9.29
N ASP A 14 -12.28 1.25 10.22
CA ASP A 14 -13.44 1.72 10.99
C ASP A 14 -13.70 3.22 10.81
N GLU A 15 -14.70 3.74 11.54
CA GLU A 15 -15.10 5.14 11.44
C GLU A 15 -13.99 6.12 11.83
N GLU A 16 -13.14 5.76 12.80
CA GLU A 16 -12.06 6.65 13.27
C GLU A 16 -10.96 6.75 12.22
N VAL A 17 -10.62 5.63 11.58
CA VAL A 17 -9.67 5.64 10.45
C VAL A 17 -10.23 6.41 9.26
N ARG A 18 -11.52 6.23 8.93
CA ARG A 18 -12.18 6.99 7.85
C ARG A 18 -12.15 8.49 8.10
N LYS A 19 -12.42 8.94 9.34
CA LYS A 19 -12.32 10.35 9.73
C LYS A 19 -10.89 10.89 9.55
N ARG A 20 -9.87 10.12 9.92
CA ARG A 20 -8.45 10.52 9.73
C ARG A 20 -8.06 10.58 8.25
N ALA A 21 -8.57 9.68 7.42
CA ALA A 21 -8.33 9.71 5.97
C ALA A 21 -8.91 10.97 5.31
N GLY A 22 -10.04 11.47 5.81
CA GLY A 22 -10.67 12.70 5.35
C GLY A 22 -11.80 12.45 4.35
N ALA A 23 -12.05 13.41 3.48
CA ALA A 23 -13.15 13.34 2.52
C ALA A 23 -12.84 12.35 1.39
N GLN A 24 -13.53 11.21 1.41
CA GLN A 24 -13.42 10.20 0.36
C GLN A 24 -14.11 10.68 -0.92
N ILE A 25 -13.42 10.55 -2.05
CA ILE A 25 -13.94 10.92 -3.38
C ILE A 25 -14.84 9.81 -3.92
N SER A 26 -14.39 8.55 -3.79
CA SER A 26 -15.16 7.39 -4.26
C SER A 26 -14.76 6.10 -3.56
N GLU A 27 -15.63 5.10 -3.67
CA GLU A 27 -15.38 3.71 -3.26
C GLU A 27 -15.64 2.78 -4.44
N SER A 28 -14.92 1.67 -4.52
CA SER A 28 -15.19 0.61 -5.49
C SER A 28 -14.84 -0.75 -4.91
N PHE A 29 -15.74 -1.73 -5.10
CA PHE A 29 -15.40 -3.12 -4.88
C PHE A 29 -14.51 -3.61 -6.03
N ILE A 30 -13.33 -4.10 -5.69
CA ILE A 30 -12.32 -4.55 -6.66
C ILE A 30 -12.52 -6.02 -7.01
N GLY A 31 -12.95 -6.83 -6.06
CA GLY A 31 -13.26 -8.24 -6.27
C GLY A 31 -12.79 -9.14 -5.15
N ASP A 32 -13.06 -10.43 -5.35
CA ASP A 32 -12.55 -11.52 -4.53
C ASP A 32 -11.24 -12.03 -5.13
N ILE A 33 -10.13 -11.73 -4.46
CA ILE A 33 -8.79 -12.07 -4.95
C ILE A 33 -8.30 -13.35 -4.27
N PRO A 34 -7.94 -14.39 -5.03
CA PRO A 34 -7.38 -15.61 -4.48
C PRO A 34 -5.95 -15.36 -3.96
N VAL A 35 -5.68 -15.81 -2.74
CA VAL A 35 -4.34 -15.82 -2.14
C VAL A 35 -4.12 -17.17 -1.47
N GLY A 36 -3.29 -18.01 -2.07
CA GLY A 36 -3.13 -19.40 -1.65
C GLY A 36 -4.46 -20.17 -1.74
N LYS A 37 -4.99 -20.62 -0.59
CA LYS A 37 -6.29 -21.32 -0.48
C LYS A 37 -7.44 -20.42 -0.02
N ASP A 38 -7.15 -19.17 0.30
CA ASP A 38 -8.14 -18.20 0.74
C ASP A 38 -8.56 -17.28 -0.40
N TYR A 39 -9.70 -16.62 -0.20
CA TYR A 39 -10.16 -15.51 -1.03
C TYR A 39 -10.39 -14.31 -0.12
N TYR A 40 -9.89 -13.15 -0.53
CA TYR A 40 -10.08 -11.91 0.20
C TYR A 40 -10.87 -10.90 -0.65
N LYS A 41 -11.86 -10.27 -0.04
CA LYS A 41 -12.66 -9.19 -0.63
C LYS A 41 -11.85 -7.90 -0.56
N TYR A 42 -11.64 -7.24 -1.69
CA TYR A 42 -10.93 -5.95 -1.75
C TYR A 42 -11.86 -4.80 -2.10
N TYR A 43 -11.66 -3.68 -1.40
CA TYR A 43 -12.26 -2.39 -1.72
C TYR A 43 -11.17 -1.35 -1.93
N GLN A 44 -11.37 -0.46 -2.89
CA GLN A 44 -10.54 0.71 -3.12
C GLN A 44 -11.29 1.95 -2.67
N HIS A 45 -10.60 2.80 -1.91
CA HIS A 45 -11.08 4.08 -1.42
C HIS A 45 -10.17 5.17 -1.99
N ASN A 46 -10.75 6.07 -2.79
CA ASN A 46 -10.00 7.13 -3.48
C ASN A 46 -10.11 8.45 -2.72
N TYR A 47 -8.99 9.15 -2.61
CA TYR A 47 -8.86 10.45 -1.96
C TYR A 47 -8.06 11.39 -2.87
N ASP A 48 -8.02 12.67 -2.49
CA ASP A 48 -7.15 13.63 -3.15
C ASP A 48 -5.68 13.28 -2.85
N GLY A 49 -4.90 12.95 -3.88
CA GLY A 49 -3.47 12.59 -3.78
C GLY A 49 -3.11 11.19 -3.28
N PHE A 50 -4.07 10.37 -2.83
CA PHE A 50 -3.79 8.98 -2.40
C PHE A 50 -4.98 8.01 -2.50
N GLU A 51 -4.67 6.71 -2.49
CA GLU A 51 -5.60 5.59 -2.50
C GLU A 51 -5.35 4.67 -1.29
N ILE A 52 -6.42 4.17 -0.68
CA ILE A 52 -6.38 3.10 0.32
C ILE A 52 -7.08 1.87 -0.25
N TYR A 53 -6.43 0.71 -0.16
CA TYR A 53 -7.12 -0.56 -0.35
C TYR A 53 -7.35 -1.20 1.00
N THR A 54 -8.56 -1.71 1.17
CA THR A 54 -8.93 -2.50 2.32
C THR A 54 -9.26 -3.91 1.90
N ALA A 55 -8.96 -4.86 2.75
CA ALA A 55 -9.33 -6.24 2.54
C ALA A 55 -9.69 -6.91 3.86
N ASN A 56 -10.53 -7.94 3.81
CA ASN A 56 -10.72 -8.85 4.94
C ASN A 56 -9.54 -9.82 5.11
N MET A 57 -8.33 -9.42 4.71
CA MET A 57 -7.15 -10.27 4.69
C MET A 57 -6.86 -10.91 6.07
N PHE A 58 -6.54 -12.20 6.09
CA PHE A 58 -6.31 -13.01 7.30
C PHE A 58 -7.51 -13.21 8.23
N TRP A 59 -8.74 -12.83 7.85
CA TRP A 59 -9.93 -12.93 8.73
C TRP A 59 -10.09 -14.33 9.35
N ARG A 60 -9.88 -15.39 8.56
CA ARG A 60 -9.99 -16.79 9.02
C ARG A 60 -8.88 -17.15 10.01
N LYS A 61 -7.62 -16.85 9.65
CA LYS A 61 -6.43 -17.14 10.48
C LYS A 61 -6.48 -16.40 11.82
N GLU A 62 -6.97 -15.17 11.81
CA GLU A 62 -7.09 -14.30 12.97
C GLU A 62 -8.44 -14.44 13.69
N HIS A 63 -9.33 -15.33 13.24
CA HIS A 63 -10.67 -15.54 13.80
C HIS A 63 -11.50 -14.24 13.89
N ARG A 64 -11.32 -13.34 12.91
CA ARG A 64 -12.11 -12.11 12.74
C ARG A 64 -13.36 -12.38 11.90
N ASP A 65 -14.30 -11.47 11.99
CA ASP A 65 -15.50 -11.48 11.14
C ASP A 65 -15.13 -11.35 9.65
N ILE A 66 -15.84 -12.05 8.77
CA ILE A 66 -15.59 -12.04 7.32
C ILE A 66 -15.81 -10.65 6.69
N ASP A 67 -16.62 -9.81 7.32
CA ASP A 67 -16.88 -8.43 6.94
C ASP A 67 -16.06 -7.43 7.78
N SER A 68 -15.03 -7.89 8.48
CA SER A 68 -14.02 -7.04 9.11
C SER A 68 -12.85 -6.79 8.15
N TYR A 69 -12.71 -5.53 7.74
CA TYR A 69 -11.67 -5.10 6.81
C TYR A 69 -10.50 -4.43 7.55
N ILE A 70 -9.30 -4.63 7.02
CA ILE A 70 -8.07 -3.96 7.42
C ILE A 70 -7.48 -3.23 6.22
N ILE A 71 -6.63 -2.25 6.46
CA ILE A 71 -5.86 -1.59 5.40
C ILE A 71 -4.82 -2.56 4.87
N SER A 72 -4.98 -2.96 3.61
CA SER A 72 -4.08 -3.88 2.93
C SER A 72 -3.05 -3.17 2.06
N GLN A 73 -3.37 -1.97 1.55
CA GLN A 73 -2.46 -1.15 0.76
C GLN A 73 -2.72 0.34 0.95
N LEU A 74 -1.66 1.12 0.85
CA LEU A 74 -1.69 2.57 0.73
C LEU A 74 -0.82 3.00 -0.45
N THR A 75 -1.39 3.80 -1.33
CA THR A 75 -0.70 4.30 -2.53
C THR A 75 -0.74 5.83 -2.57
N LEU A 76 0.43 6.46 -2.75
CA LEU A 76 0.57 7.90 -2.95
C LEU A 76 0.95 8.18 -4.40
N TYR A 77 0.32 9.19 -5.00
CA TYR A 77 0.64 9.67 -6.36
C TYR A 77 0.86 11.17 -6.43
N GLU A 78 0.68 11.90 -5.31
CA GLU A 78 1.01 13.32 -5.22
C GLU A 78 2.04 13.62 -4.12
N PRO A 79 2.79 14.74 -4.24
CA PRO A 79 3.62 15.25 -3.17
C PRO A 79 2.75 15.63 -1.97
N GLY A 80 3.00 15.02 -0.80
CA GLY A 80 2.20 15.30 0.40
C GLY A 80 2.35 14.23 1.48
N GLY A 81 2.69 13.00 1.09
CA GLY A 81 3.12 11.95 2.01
C GLY A 81 4.61 11.65 1.86
N ILE A 82 5.28 11.49 3.00
CA ILE A 82 6.66 10.98 3.04
C ILE A 82 6.70 9.57 3.61
N THR A 83 7.60 8.75 3.08
CA THR A 83 7.98 7.50 3.72
C THR A 83 8.75 7.77 5.01
N SER A 84 8.90 6.77 5.88
CA SER A 84 9.66 6.90 7.13
C SER A 84 11.13 7.27 6.93
N ARG A 85 11.71 6.98 5.74
CA ARG A 85 13.08 7.38 5.38
C ARG A 85 13.15 8.70 4.57
N GLY A 86 12.04 9.43 4.46
CA GLY A 86 11.99 10.77 3.89
C GLY A 86 11.98 10.83 2.36
N ILE A 87 11.41 9.81 1.71
CA ILE A 87 11.12 9.81 0.26
C ILE A 87 9.69 10.26 0.00
N SER A 88 9.50 11.15 -0.97
CA SER A 88 8.21 11.64 -1.48
C SER A 88 8.06 11.35 -2.98
N VAL A 89 6.83 11.42 -3.49
CA VAL A 89 6.59 11.55 -4.95
C VAL A 89 7.35 12.77 -5.47
N GLY A 90 8.02 12.59 -6.62
CA GLY A 90 8.88 13.58 -7.27
C GLY A 90 10.38 13.46 -6.95
N ASP A 91 10.75 12.72 -5.90
CA ASP A 91 12.16 12.46 -5.58
C ASP A 91 12.85 11.63 -6.67
N SER A 92 14.17 11.76 -6.80
CA SER A 92 14.94 10.99 -7.79
C SER A 92 15.07 9.52 -7.41
N GLN A 93 15.20 8.65 -8.41
CA GLN A 93 15.54 7.24 -8.22
C GLN A 93 16.80 7.07 -7.36
N GLN A 94 17.84 7.88 -7.63
CA GLN A 94 19.09 7.84 -6.88
C GLN A 94 18.86 8.07 -5.38
N ARG A 95 18.01 9.04 -5.01
CA ARG A 95 17.68 9.32 -3.61
C ARG A 95 16.99 8.13 -2.93
N VAL A 96 16.14 7.39 -3.66
CA VAL A 96 15.54 6.15 -3.16
C VAL A 96 16.63 5.13 -2.82
N VAL A 97 17.56 4.89 -3.75
CA VAL A 97 18.68 3.95 -3.56
C VAL A 97 19.57 4.38 -2.40
N GLU A 98 19.88 5.66 -2.26
CA GLU A 98 20.68 6.19 -1.14
C GLU A 98 20.01 5.97 0.23
N LYS A 99 18.68 6.07 0.31
CA LYS A 99 17.93 5.93 1.57
C LYS A 99 17.60 4.49 1.93
N TYR A 100 17.39 3.63 0.94
CA TYR A 100 16.93 2.26 1.16
C TYR A 100 17.99 1.19 0.89
N GLY A 101 19.05 1.50 0.14
CA GLY A 101 20.16 0.60 -0.15
C GLY A 101 19.89 -0.28 -1.36
N GLN A 102 20.37 -1.54 -1.30
CA GLN A 102 20.24 -2.52 -2.39
C GLN A 102 18.77 -2.72 -2.76
N VAL A 103 18.49 -2.70 -4.05
CA VAL A 103 17.14 -2.66 -4.60
C VAL A 103 16.81 -3.92 -5.38
N LYS A 104 15.57 -4.40 -5.25
CA LYS A 104 14.98 -5.35 -6.21
C LYS A 104 14.23 -4.54 -7.25
N VAL A 105 14.37 -4.93 -8.52
CA VAL A 105 13.75 -4.24 -9.66
C VAL A 105 12.68 -5.13 -10.25
N ASP A 106 11.53 -4.53 -10.56
CA ASP A 106 10.49 -5.15 -11.39
C ASP A 106 10.25 -4.27 -12.63
N ASN A 107 10.31 -4.90 -13.80
CA ASN A 107 10.12 -4.26 -15.10
C ASN A 107 8.94 -4.87 -15.88
N SER A 108 8.03 -5.57 -15.19
CA SER A 108 6.84 -6.14 -15.83
C SER A 108 5.89 -5.04 -16.34
N ASP A 109 5.02 -5.42 -17.28
CA ASP A 109 3.87 -4.60 -17.72
C ASP A 109 4.25 -3.20 -18.24
N ASN A 110 5.46 -3.05 -18.80
CA ASN A 110 6.03 -1.77 -19.24
C ASN A 110 6.14 -0.72 -18.13
N GLN A 111 6.28 -1.15 -16.87
CA GLN A 111 6.49 -0.28 -15.72
C GLN A 111 7.88 -0.50 -15.16
N HIS A 112 8.46 0.52 -14.52
CA HIS A 112 9.73 0.39 -13.79
C HIS A 112 9.48 0.61 -12.30
N TRP A 113 9.72 -0.44 -11.51
CA TRP A 113 9.52 -0.40 -10.07
C TRP A 113 10.79 -0.78 -9.31
N LEU A 114 11.05 -0.05 -8.24
CA LEU A 114 11.98 -0.41 -7.18
C LEU A 114 11.19 -0.93 -5.99
N TYR A 115 11.50 -2.10 -5.46
CA TYR A 115 10.78 -2.64 -4.30
C TYR A 115 11.67 -3.24 -3.22
N TYR A 116 11.12 -3.22 -2.00
CA TYR A 116 11.75 -3.67 -0.76
C TYR A 116 10.71 -4.49 0.02
N ASP A 117 11.05 -5.74 0.33
CA ASP A 117 10.24 -6.64 1.14
C ASP A 117 10.76 -6.68 2.58
N GLY A 118 9.86 -6.84 3.54
CA GLY A 118 10.21 -7.11 4.93
C GLY A 118 9.01 -6.98 5.87
N ASP A 119 9.01 -7.76 6.94
CA ASP A 119 7.96 -7.81 7.96
C ASP A 119 6.54 -8.04 7.40
N GLY A 120 6.42 -8.89 6.38
CA GLY A 120 5.15 -9.21 5.72
C GLY A 120 4.58 -8.04 4.93
N LYS A 121 5.44 -7.13 4.46
CA LYS A 121 5.07 -5.91 3.73
C LYS A 121 6.00 -5.71 2.55
N ARG A 122 5.49 -5.03 1.53
CA ARG A 122 6.27 -4.54 0.40
C ARG A 122 6.13 -3.04 0.29
N LEU A 123 7.26 -2.34 0.19
CA LEU A 123 7.34 -0.95 -0.21
C LEU A 123 7.86 -0.87 -1.64
N SER A 124 7.10 -0.26 -2.52
CA SER A 124 7.43 -0.10 -3.94
C SER A 124 7.41 1.36 -4.37
N PHE A 125 8.33 1.72 -5.24
CA PHE A 125 8.43 3.04 -5.88
C PHE A 125 8.35 2.85 -7.38
N GLN A 126 7.34 3.42 -8.03
CA GLN A 126 7.29 3.49 -9.48
C GLN A 126 8.19 4.62 -9.94
N ILE A 127 9.01 4.36 -10.94
CA ILE A 127 9.93 5.34 -11.50
C ILE A 127 9.51 5.66 -12.94
N ILE A 128 9.35 6.95 -13.22
CA ILE A 128 9.11 7.50 -14.55
C ILE A 128 10.06 8.68 -14.73
N ASN A 129 10.84 8.68 -15.82
CA ASN A 129 11.83 9.73 -16.11
C ASN A 129 12.77 10.02 -14.92
N ASP A 130 13.33 8.95 -14.32
CA ASP A 130 14.20 8.96 -13.14
C ASP A 130 13.63 9.58 -11.86
N LYS A 131 12.30 9.76 -11.80
CA LYS A 131 11.59 10.29 -10.65
C LYS A 131 10.53 9.33 -10.13
N VAL A 132 10.32 9.35 -8.82
CA VAL A 132 9.25 8.63 -8.16
C VAL A 132 7.90 9.22 -8.61
N SER A 133 7.11 8.44 -9.34
CA SER A 133 5.75 8.82 -9.74
C SER A 133 4.69 8.30 -8.75
N ARG A 134 4.96 7.15 -8.12
CA ARG A 134 4.03 6.50 -7.19
C ARG A 134 4.79 5.80 -6.08
N ILE A 135 4.27 5.87 -4.86
CA ILE A 135 4.78 5.10 -3.72
C ILE A 135 3.67 4.19 -3.24
N MET A 136 3.93 2.90 -3.16
CA MET A 136 2.97 1.89 -2.75
C MET A 136 3.51 1.13 -1.55
N LEU A 137 2.73 1.04 -0.48
CA LEU A 137 3.01 0.21 0.67
C LEU A 137 1.88 -0.81 0.79
N ALA A 138 2.19 -2.11 0.66
CA ALA A 138 1.21 -3.19 0.67
C ALA A 138 1.56 -4.27 1.70
N LEU A 139 0.55 -4.92 2.27
CA LEU A 139 0.73 -6.19 2.97
C LEU A 139 1.14 -7.24 1.93
N ASN A 140 2.14 -8.03 2.27
CA ASN A 140 2.61 -9.12 1.43
C ASN A 140 2.18 -10.46 2.08
N PRO A 141 1.04 -11.03 1.66
CA PRO A 141 0.54 -12.26 2.26
C PRO A 141 1.44 -13.47 1.93
N ASP A 142 2.24 -13.40 0.86
CA ASP A 142 3.10 -14.51 0.41
C ASP A 142 4.36 -14.68 1.28
N GLU A 143 4.79 -13.62 1.99
CA GLU A 143 5.96 -13.67 2.89
C GLU A 143 5.63 -14.37 4.23
N ASN A 144 4.36 -14.41 4.61
CA ASN A 144 3.89 -15.10 5.81
C ASN A 144 3.57 -16.58 5.55
N GLY A 145 4.31 -17.21 4.64
CA GLY A 145 4.06 -18.54 4.09
C GLY A 145 3.62 -19.57 5.12
N ILE A 146 2.30 -19.74 5.27
CA ILE A 146 1.55 -20.92 5.71
C ILE A 146 0.12 -20.78 5.19
#